data_AF-A0A913XNE8-F1
#
_entry.id   AF-A0A913XNE8-F1
#
_cell.length_a   1.000
_cell.length_b   1.000
_cell.length_c   1.000
_cell.angle_alpha   90.00
_cell.angle_beta   90.00
_cell.angle_gamma   90.00
#
_symmetry.space_group_name_H-M   'P 1'
#
loop_
_entity.id
_entity.type
_entity.pdbx_description
1 polymer ?
#
loop_
_entity_poly.entity_id
_entity_poly.type
_entity_poly.pdbx_seq_one_letter_code
_entity_poly.pdbx_strand_id
1 'polypeptide(L)'
;MVFSLFFPIIPWLLQLILFGWFVAVLAFLVTAGTPNYSAVDSNGTVKSPCDFTKAVSDNYGILNNDTTCKFINFNDNDHIFRMQVYHLFGWFWIMNFIIALGQCVLAGAFASYYWAYDKKNDVPTFPVAASFYRTLRYHTGSLAFGSLIIAIVQLIRAGLEYLDHKLNGGPGQQGEIAKYIMKCLKCCFWCLEKFLKFLNKNAYIEIAVYGKNFCVSAKNAFFLLMRNILRVVVLDKVTDFILFIGQLSITFGVGVGSFYWFKRQSNLNYYLAPVFIIVIGSYVISSAFFSVYNMAIDTVFLCFLEDLERNDGSEQKPYYMSKSLKKILGKKNKKESDDD
;
A
#
# COMPACT_ATOMS: atom_id res chain seq x y z
N MET A 1 -23.95 -6.85 -2.35
CA MET A 1 -22.68 -6.16 -2.67
C MET A 1 -22.35 -4.98 -1.76
N VAL A 2 -23.30 -4.24 -1.17
CA VAL A 2 -23.02 -3.04 -0.33
C VAL A 2 -21.93 -3.26 0.74
N PHE A 3 -21.85 -4.45 1.34
CA PHE A 3 -20.81 -4.80 2.31
C PHE A 3 -19.36 -4.71 1.78
N SER A 4 -19.13 -4.75 0.46
CA SER A 4 -17.79 -4.53 -0.11
C SER A 4 -17.28 -3.10 0.06
N LEU A 5 -18.18 -2.13 0.23
CA LEU A 5 -17.80 -0.73 0.47
C LEU A 5 -17.16 -0.54 1.86
N PHE A 6 -17.58 -1.34 2.85
CA PHE A 6 -17.02 -1.28 4.21
C PHE A 6 -15.82 -2.20 4.41
N PHE A 7 -15.59 -3.13 3.48
CA PHE A 7 -14.46 -4.06 3.58
C PHE A 7 -13.09 -3.39 3.75
N PRO A 8 -12.74 -2.25 3.11
CA PRO A 8 -11.46 -1.57 3.31
C PRO A 8 -11.14 -1.21 4.75
N ILE A 9 -12.15 -1.05 5.59
CA ILE A 9 -11.95 -0.74 7.01
C ILE A 9 -11.13 -1.85 7.66
N ILE A 10 -11.35 -3.11 7.29
CA ILE A 10 -10.63 -4.25 7.88
C ILE A 10 -9.13 -4.21 7.52
N PRO A 11 -8.71 -4.20 6.23
CA PRO A 11 -7.31 -4.03 5.88
C PRO A 11 -6.69 -2.76 6.45
N TRP A 12 -7.43 -1.64 6.50
CA TRP A 12 -6.92 -0.38 7.04
C TRP A 12 -6.64 -0.45 8.54
N LEU A 13 -7.55 -1.03 9.33
CA LEU A 13 -7.33 -1.29 10.75
C LEU A 13 -6.14 -2.23 10.98
N LEU A 14 -6.01 -3.28 10.17
CA LEU A 14 -4.85 -4.18 10.24
C LEU A 14 -3.53 -3.44 9.95
N GLN A 15 -3.52 -2.56 8.95
CA GLN A 15 -2.36 -1.72 8.63
C GLN A 15 -2.01 -0.76 9.76
N LEU A 16 -3.01 -0.15 10.41
CA LEU A 16 -2.80 0.72 11.57
C LEU A 16 -2.25 -0.03 12.78
N ILE A 17 -2.81 -1.20 13.10
CA ILE A 17 -2.31 -2.05 14.19
C ILE A 17 -0.87 -2.43 13.92
N LEU A 18 -0.58 -2.87 12.69
CA LEU A 18 0.77 -3.19 12.29
C LEU A 18 1.69 -1.96 12.42
N PHE A 19 1.22 -0.76 12.05
CA PHE A 19 2.03 0.46 12.12
C PHE A 19 2.39 0.80 13.57
N GLY A 20 1.40 0.71 14.47
CA GLY A 20 1.63 0.88 15.89
C GLY A 20 2.64 -0.13 16.44
N TRP A 21 2.49 -1.41 16.07
CA TRP A 21 3.45 -2.46 16.43
C TRP A 21 4.85 -2.17 15.88
N PHE A 22 4.96 -1.76 14.62
CA PHE A 22 6.23 -1.43 13.99
C PHE A 22 6.95 -0.30 14.71
N VAL A 23 6.26 0.82 14.98
CA VAL A 23 6.81 1.97 15.70
C VAL A 23 7.22 1.60 17.11
N ALA A 24 6.41 0.82 17.84
CA ALA A 24 6.74 0.39 19.19
C ALA A 24 8.04 -0.43 19.23
N VAL A 25 8.14 -1.48 18.40
CA VAL A 25 9.35 -2.32 18.34
C VAL A 25 10.56 -1.54 17.83
N LEU A 26 10.38 -0.64 16.86
CA LEU A 26 11.46 0.22 16.37
C LEU A 26 11.98 1.14 17.47
N ALA A 27 11.09 1.74 18.28
CA ALA A 27 11.49 2.56 19.43
C ALA A 27 12.35 1.75 20.41
N PHE A 28 11.93 0.54 20.77
CA PHE A 28 12.72 -0.35 21.62
C PHE A 28 14.08 -0.69 21.02
N LEU A 29 14.14 -1.04 19.73
CA LEU A 29 15.39 -1.37 19.03
C LEU A 29 16.36 -0.19 18.96
N VAL A 30 15.88 1.03 18.72
CA VAL A 30 16.72 2.23 18.69
C VAL A 30 17.27 2.55 20.09
N THR A 31 16.50 2.30 21.15
CA THR A 31 16.93 2.54 22.53
C THR A 31 17.73 1.39 23.16
N ALA A 32 17.83 0.24 22.51
CA ALA A 32 18.51 -0.95 23.05
C ALA A 32 20.04 -0.89 22.98
N GLY A 33 20.61 0.13 22.32
CA GLY A 33 22.06 0.32 22.25
C GLY A 33 22.66 0.66 23.61
N THR A 34 23.96 0.41 23.77
CA THR A 34 24.67 0.86 24.98
C THR A 34 24.88 2.37 24.90
N PRO A 35 24.43 3.16 25.89
CA PRO A 35 24.61 4.60 25.88
C PRO A 35 26.11 4.95 26.02
N ASN A 36 26.60 5.82 25.16
CA ASN A 36 27.97 6.33 25.22
C ASN A 36 27.95 7.73 25.84
N TYR A 37 28.71 7.88 26.93
CA TYR A 37 28.84 9.14 27.66
C TYR A 37 30.24 9.69 27.46
N SER A 38 30.33 11.00 27.23
CA SER A 38 31.62 11.67 27.11
C SER A 38 31.63 12.99 27.88
N ALA A 39 32.82 13.36 28.34
CA ALA A 39 33.07 14.64 28.96
C ALA A 39 32.98 15.74 27.90
N VAL A 40 32.10 16.71 28.14
CA VAL A 40 31.86 17.86 27.27
C VAL A 40 32.22 19.12 28.04
N ASP A 41 33.05 19.98 27.45
CA ASP A 41 33.41 21.27 28.05
C ASP A 41 32.32 22.35 27.86
N SER A 42 32.52 23.51 28.47
CA SER A 42 31.62 24.67 28.40
C SER A 42 31.40 25.18 26.97
N ASN A 43 32.34 24.90 26.06
CA ASN A 43 32.26 25.27 24.64
C ASN A 43 31.58 24.19 23.78
N GLY A 44 31.16 23.06 24.36
CA GLY A 44 30.50 21.96 23.65
C GLY A 44 31.45 20.95 23.01
N THR A 45 32.75 21.02 23.29
CA THR A 45 33.77 20.14 22.72
C THR A 45 33.81 18.80 23.44
N VAL A 46 33.71 17.69 22.69
CA VAL A 46 33.78 16.32 23.22
C VAL A 46 35.24 15.95 23.46
N LYS A 47 35.61 15.57 24.69
CA LYS A 47 37.00 15.24 25.07
C LYS A 47 37.28 13.74 25.21
N SER A 48 36.72 13.11 26.23
CA SER A 48 37.02 11.72 26.56
C SER A 48 35.77 10.96 27.02
N PRO A 49 35.73 9.62 26.87
CA PRO A 49 34.69 8.80 27.47
C PRO A 49 34.63 9.01 28.99
N CYS A 50 33.44 9.00 29.58
CA CYS A 50 33.23 9.10 31.03
C CYS A 50 32.23 8.04 31.51
N ASP A 51 32.41 7.60 32.75
CA ASP A 51 31.46 6.70 33.42
C ASP A 51 30.39 7.54 34.14
N PHE A 52 29.18 7.58 33.58
CA PHE A 52 28.11 8.46 34.04
C PHE A 52 27.67 8.15 35.48
N THR A 53 27.59 6.88 35.87
CA THR A 53 27.15 6.51 37.23
C THR A 53 28.16 6.96 38.29
N LYS A 54 29.46 6.82 38.02
CA LYS A 54 30.52 7.35 38.89
C LYS A 54 30.56 8.88 38.91
N ALA A 55 30.43 9.52 37.75
CA ALA A 55 30.43 10.97 37.66
C ALA A 55 29.26 11.60 38.45
N VAL A 56 28.08 10.98 38.42
CA VAL A 56 26.92 11.42 39.18
C VAL A 56 27.07 11.15 40.69
N SER A 57 27.64 10.01 41.09
CA SER A 57 27.84 9.70 42.52
C SER A 57 28.86 10.63 43.18
N ASP A 58 29.93 10.97 42.47
CA ASP A 58 31.07 11.65 43.08
C ASP A 58 30.88 13.18 43.09
N ASN A 59 30.27 13.76 42.05
CA ASN A 59 30.17 15.21 41.87
C ASN A 59 28.94 15.65 41.04
N TYR A 60 27.81 14.94 41.10
CA TYR A 60 26.57 15.31 40.39
C TYR A 60 26.77 15.50 38.85
N GLY A 61 27.73 14.79 38.25
CA GLY A 61 28.02 14.81 36.81
C GLY A 61 29.11 15.80 36.37
N ILE A 62 29.74 16.52 37.31
CA ILE A 62 30.86 17.43 37.05
C ILE A 62 32.18 16.67 37.21
N LEU A 63 33.03 16.70 36.17
CA LEU A 63 34.30 15.97 36.15
C LEU A 63 35.49 16.82 36.63
N ASN A 64 35.85 17.88 35.89
CA ASN A 64 36.94 18.83 36.20
C ASN A 64 36.81 20.12 35.36
N ASN A 65 37.20 21.31 35.86
CA ASN A 65 37.27 22.58 35.11
C ASN A 65 36.14 22.77 34.07
N ASP A 66 34.89 22.86 34.54
CA ASP A 66 33.68 23.06 33.72
C ASP A 66 33.33 21.95 32.70
N THR A 67 33.91 20.75 32.81
CA THR A 67 33.48 19.60 31.99
C THR A 67 32.36 18.79 32.68
N THR A 68 31.31 18.51 31.91
CA THR A 68 30.15 17.72 32.34
C THR A 68 30.06 16.41 31.56
N CYS A 69 29.77 15.31 32.24
CA CYS A 69 29.57 14.02 31.59
C CYS A 69 28.18 13.98 30.95
N LYS A 70 28.11 14.01 29.62
CA LYS A 70 26.85 14.06 28.86
C LYS A 70 26.70 12.83 27.97
N PHE A 71 25.45 12.42 27.77
CA PHE A 71 25.09 11.45 26.74
C PHE A 71 25.36 12.05 25.36
N ILE A 72 26.07 11.29 24.52
CA ILE A 72 26.38 11.72 23.14
C ILE A 72 25.50 10.94 22.17
N ASN A 73 25.61 9.62 22.18
CA ASN A 73 24.92 8.72 21.27
C ASN A 73 24.85 7.31 21.87
N PHE A 74 24.05 6.46 21.27
CA PHE A 74 24.14 5.02 21.50
C PHE A 74 25.30 4.45 20.66
N ASN A 75 26.01 3.46 21.19
CA ASN A 75 27.08 2.80 20.45
C ASN A 75 26.50 2.00 19.27
N ASP A 76 27.15 2.08 18.12
CA ASP A 76 26.76 1.33 16.93
C ASP A 76 27.01 -0.17 17.18
N ASN A 77 25.94 -0.95 17.18
CA ASN A 77 26.01 -2.40 17.31
C ASN A 77 25.44 -3.06 16.04
N ASP A 78 26.28 -3.80 15.33
CA ASP A 78 25.93 -4.52 14.11
C ASP A 78 24.73 -5.46 14.30
N HIS A 79 24.58 -6.05 15.50
CA HIS A 79 23.43 -6.90 15.82
C HIS A 79 22.12 -6.11 15.86
N ILE A 80 22.13 -4.92 16.45
CA ILE A 80 20.95 -4.04 16.54
C ILE A 80 20.56 -3.56 15.14
N PHE A 81 21.54 -3.15 14.33
CA PHE A 81 21.30 -2.76 12.94
C PHE A 81 20.67 -3.89 12.12
N ARG A 82 21.19 -5.13 12.23
CA ARG A 82 20.60 -6.31 11.57
C ARG A 82 19.16 -6.58 12.00
N MET A 83 18.85 -6.40 13.29
CA MET A 83 17.48 -6.55 13.80
C MET A 83 16.55 -5.46 13.25
N GLN A 84 17.02 -4.21 13.14
CA GLN A 84 16.25 -3.11 12.53
C GLN A 84 15.94 -3.40 11.06
N VAL A 85 16.91 -3.90 10.29
CA VAL A 85 16.71 -4.27 8.88
C VAL A 85 15.71 -5.43 8.75
N TYR A 86 15.83 -6.46 9.59
CA TYR A 86 14.87 -7.57 9.61
C TYR A 86 13.44 -7.10 9.94
N HIS A 87 13.30 -6.23 10.95
CA HIS A 87 12.01 -5.66 11.35
C HIS A 87 11.39 -4.79 10.25
N LEU A 88 12.20 -3.97 9.57
CA LEU A 88 11.78 -3.19 8.40
C LEU A 88 11.33 -4.07 7.24
N PHE A 89 12.05 -5.16 6.97
CA PHE A 89 11.64 -6.13 5.95
C PHE A 89 10.32 -6.81 6.30
N GLY A 90 10.16 -7.25 7.56
CA GLY A 90 8.91 -7.83 8.05
C GLY A 90 7.73 -6.87 7.91
N TRP A 91 7.94 -5.58 8.21
CA TRP A 91 6.96 -4.52 7.97
C TRP A 91 6.54 -4.43 6.50
N PHE A 92 7.50 -4.32 5.57
CA PHE A 92 7.17 -4.30 4.15
C PHE A 92 6.41 -5.55 3.71
N TRP A 93 6.82 -6.73 4.18
CA TRP A 93 6.21 -7.98 3.77
C TRP A 93 4.76 -8.11 4.26
N ILE A 94 4.51 -7.86 5.54
CA ILE A 94 3.15 -7.96 6.11
C ILE A 94 2.24 -6.85 5.57
N MET A 95 2.75 -5.63 5.35
CA MET A 95 1.96 -4.56 4.71
C MET A 95 1.49 -4.97 3.31
N ASN A 96 2.40 -5.49 2.47
CA ASN A 96 2.01 -5.98 1.15
C ASN A 96 1.08 -7.19 1.22
N PHE A 97 1.24 -8.06 2.22
CA PHE A 97 0.35 -9.19 2.44
C PHE A 97 -1.09 -8.75 2.76
N ILE A 98 -1.27 -7.75 3.63
CA ILE A 98 -2.59 -7.20 3.93
C ILE A 98 -3.23 -6.58 2.68
N ILE A 99 -2.44 -5.88 1.85
CA ILE A 99 -2.91 -5.32 0.57
C ILE A 99 -3.33 -6.45 -0.39
N ALA A 100 -2.50 -7.48 -0.55
CA ALA A 100 -2.75 -8.63 -1.41
C ALA A 100 -4.01 -9.39 -0.99
N LEU A 101 -4.19 -9.58 0.33
CA LEU A 101 -5.41 -10.15 0.90
C LEU A 101 -6.62 -9.32 0.51
N GLY A 102 -6.56 -8.00 0.73
CA GLY A 102 -7.67 -7.10 0.39
C GLY A 102 -8.04 -7.15 -1.10
N GLN A 103 -7.05 -7.11 -1.99
CA GLN A 103 -7.24 -7.19 -3.44
C GLN A 103 -7.87 -8.52 -3.87
N CYS A 104 -7.34 -9.65 -3.39
CA CYS A 104 -7.87 -10.97 -3.74
C CYS A 104 -9.29 -11.20 -3.23
N VAL A 105 -9.61 -10.72 -2.03
CA VAL A 105 -10.97 -10.82 -1.46
C VAL A 105 -11.98 -10.02 -2.27
N LEU A 106 -11.65 -8.77 -2.59
CA LEU A 106 -12.51 -7.91 -3.40
C LEU A 106 -12.67 -8.47 -4.82
N ALA A 107 -11.57 -8.90 -5.44
CA ALA A 107 -11.61 -9.52 -6.76
C ALA A 107 -12.52 -10.74 -6.78
N GLY A 108 -12.40 -11.64 -5.79
CA GLY A 108 -13.23 -12.83 -5.73
C GLY A 108 -14.71 -12.51 -5.55
N ALA A 109 -15.05 -11.48 -4.76
CA ALA A 109 -16.43 -11.03 -4.60
C ALA A 109 -17.01 -10.44 -5.91
N PHE A 110 -16.24 -9.59 -6.60
CA PHE A 110 -16.70 -8.96 -7.85
C PHE A 110 -16.72 -9.94 -9.03
N ALA A 111 -15.74 -10.85 -9.11
CA ALA A 111 -15.71 -11.90 -10.12
C ALA A 111 -16.87 -12.89 -9.94
N SER A 112 -17.18 -13.30 -8.70
CA SER A 112 -18.36 -14.13 -8.43
C SER A 112 -19.65 -13.44 -8.85
N TYR A 113 -19.74 -12.10 -8.71
CA TYR A 113 -20.86 -11.35 -9.26
C TYR A 113 -20.84 -11.32 -10.79
N TYR A 114 -19.70 -11.07 -11.44
CA TYR A 114 -19.58 -10.99 -12.90
C TYR A 114 -20.01 -12.30 -13.58
N TRP A 115 -19.46 -13.42 -13.12
CA TRP A 115 -19.64 -14.74 -13.72
C TRP A 115 -20.92 -15.49 -13.30
N ALA A 116 -21.73 -14.94 -12.40
CA ALA A 116 -23.05 -15.50 -12.08
C ALA A 116 -24.06 -15.31 -13.24
N TYR A 117 -24.85 -16.32 -13.59
CA TYR A 117 -25.96 -16.13 -14.54
C TYR A 117 -27.16 -15.54 -13.82
N ASP A 118 -27.58 -16.19 -12.74
CA ASP A 118 -28.64 -15.71 -11.88
C ASP A 118 -28.03 -14.97 -10.68
N LYS A 119 -27.96 -13.65 -10.78
CA LYS A 119 -27.36 -12.81 -9.73
C LYS A 119 -28.06 -12.96 -8.37
N LYS A 120 -29.33 -13.39 -8.34
CA LYS A 120 -30.10 -13.54 -7.10
C LYS A 120 -29.77 -14.84 -6.39
N ASN A 121 -29.56 -15.92 -7.13
CA ASN A 121 -29.40 -17.27 -6.59
C ASN A 121 -27.93 -17.75 -6.56
N ASP A 122 -27.10 -17.34 -7.53
CA ASP A 122 -25.71 -17.81 -7.66
C ASP A 122 -24.72 -17.01 -6.80
N VAL A 123 -25.09 -15.77 -6.42
CA VAL A 123 -24.23 -14.90 -5.61
C VAL A 123 -24.54 -15.12 -4.14
N PRO A 124 -23.57 -15.55 -3.31
CA PRO A 124 -23.80 -15.76 -1.88
C PRO A 124 -24.25 -14.46 -1.20
N THR A 125 -25.07 -14.58 -0.15
CA THR A 125 -25.63 -13.45 0.62
C THR A 125 -24.55 -12.50 1.12
N PHE A 126 -23.39 -13.05 1.53
CA PHE A 126 -22.22 -12.31 1.98
C PHE A 126 -21.00 -12.62 1.10
N PRO A 127 -20.91 -12.04 -0.11
CA PRO A 127 -19.90 -12.42 -1.10
C PRO A 127 -18.47 -12.07 -0.66
N VAL A 128 -18.31 -10.97 0.08
CA VAL A 128 -17.02 -10.56 0.64
C VAL A 128 -16.53 -11.55 1.70
N ALA A 129 -17.39 -11.96 2.63
CA ALA A 129 -17.03 -12.90 3.69
C ALA A 129 -16.72 -14.29 3.12
N ALA A 130 -17.53 -14.76 2.16
CA ALA A 130 -17.28 -16.02 1.46
C ALA A 130 -15.95 -15.98 0.69
N SER A 131 -15.68 -14.88 -0.03
CA SER A 131 -14.41 -14.71 -0.73
C SER A 131 -13.25 -14.61 0.24
N PHE A 132 -13.41 -13.93 1.38
CA PHE A 132 -12.38 -13.81 2.41
C PHE A 132 -11.97 -15.16 2.99
N TYR A 133 -12.95 -16.00 3.33
CA TYR A 133 -12.70 -17.36 3.78
C TYR A 133 -11.97 -18.18 2.71
N ARG A 134 -12.41 -18.13 1.44
CA ARG A 134 -11.76 -18.82 0.31
C ARG A 134 -10.31 -18.36 0.12
N THR A 135 -10.08 -17.05 0.17
CA THR A 135 -8.74 -16.46 0.04
C THR A 135 -7.81 -16.93 1.16
N LEU A 136 -8.27 -16.93 2.41
CA LEU A 136 -7.46 -17.41 3.55
C LEU A 136 -7.22 -18.93 3.50
N ARG A 137 -8.22 -19.71 3.09
CA ARG A 137 -8.13 -21.17 3.11
C ARG A 137 -7.23 -21.73 2.01
N TYR A 138 -7.25 -21.11 0.82
CA TYR A 138 -6.66 -21.69 -0.39
C TYR A 138 -5.56 -20.84 -1.05
N HIS A 139 -5.49 -19.52 -0.80
CA HIS A 139 -4.64 -18.62 -1.60
C HIS A 139 -3.55 -17.90 -0.81
N THR A 140 -3.46 -18.09 0.51
CA THR A 140 -2.48 -17.44 1.39
C THR A 140 -1.04 -17.58 0.93
N GLY A 141 -0.61 -18.76 0.48
CA GLY A 141 0.75 -18.99 -0.03
C GLY A 141 1.06 -18.14 -1.27
N SER A 142 0.12 -18.02 -2.20
CA SER A 142 0.30 -17.19 -3.40
C SER A 142 0.30 -15.69 -3.07
N LEU A 143 -0.52 -15.27 -2.10
CA LEU A 143 -0.50 -13.88 -1.61
C LEU A 143 0.81 -13.55 -0.90
N ALA A 144 1.29 -14.45 -0.04
CA ALA A 144 2.56 -14.30 0.67
C ALA A 144 3.75 -14.22 -0.29
N PHE A 145 3.78 -15.09 -1.31
CA PHE A 145 4.82 -15.08 -2.34
C PHE A 145 4.82 -13.79 -3.17
N GLY A 146 3.65 -13.36 -3.67
CA GLY A 146 3.58 -12.09 -4.41
C GLY A 146 4.00 -10.90 -3.53
N SER A 147 3.57 -10.88 -2.26
CA SER A 147 3.91 -9.82 -1.30
C SER A 147 5.40 -9.79 -0.98
N LEU A 148 6.05 -10.96 -0.91
CA LEU A 148 7.48 -11.10 -0.70
C LEU A 148 8.28 -10.45 -1.83
N ILE A 149 7.86 -10.65 -3.09
CA ILE A 149 8.53 -10.05 -4.27
C ILE A 149 8.52 -8.52 -4.17
N ILE A 150 7.38 -7.92 -3.82
CA ILE A 150 7.28 -6.46 -3.66
C ILE A 150 8.13 -6.01 -2.47
N ALA A 151 8.10 -6.73 -1.34
CA ALA A 151 8.84 -6.38 -0.14
C ALA A 151 10.36 -6.38 -0.36
N ILE A 152 10.90 -7.33 -1.13
CA ILE A 152 12.32 -7.37 -1.50
C ILE A 152 12.69 -6.10 -2.28
N VAL A 153 11.89 -5.71 -3.27
CA VAL A 153 12.13 -4.49 -4.07
C VAL A 153 12.03 -3.24 -3.21
N GLN A 154 11.06 -3.18 -2.28
CA GLN A 154 10.93 -2.07 -1.33
C GLN A 154 12.11 -1.97 -0.37
N LEU A 155 12.64 -3.11 0.10
CA LEU A 155 13.84 -3.14 0.94
C LEU A 155 15.06 -2.62 0.16
N ILE A 156 15.23 -3.03 -1.11
CA ILE A 156 16.32 -2.52 -1.94
C ILE A 156 16.18 -1.00 -2.14
N ARG A 157 14.98 -0.49 -2.41
CA ARG A 157 14.73 0.96 -2.52
C ARG A 157 15.06 1.71 -1.25
N ALA A 158 14.65 1.18 -0.08
CA ALA A 158 14.99 1.77 1.21
C ALA A 158 16.52 1.77 1.43
N GLY A 159 17.21 0.70 1.04
CA GLY A 159 18.66 0.60 1.07
C GLY A 159 19.35 1.64 0.17
N LEU A 160 18.88 1.83 -1.07
CA LEU A 160 19.39 2.86 -1.98
C LEU A 160 19.20 4.27 -1.42
N GLU A 161 18.06 4.54 -0.75
CA GLU A 161 17.81 5.82 -0.10
C GLU A 161 18.76 6.05 1.09
N TYR A 162 18.96 5.03 1.92
CA TYR A 162 19.90 5.08 3.03
C TYR A 162 21.34 5.31 2.57
N LEU A 163 21.77 4.61 1.51
CA LEU A 163 23.10 4.79 0.92
C LEU A 163 23.28 6.21 0.38
N ASP A 164 22.30 6.74 -0.35
CA ASP A 164 22.36 8.10 -0.88
C ASP A 164 22.46 9.14 0.25
N HIS A 165 21.68 8.99 1.32
CA HIS A 165 21.77 9.88 2.48
C HIS A 165 23.15 9.82 3.16
N LYS A 166 23.68 8.61 3.37
CA LYS A 166 24.98 8.41 4.02
C LYS A 166 26.14 8.95 3.18
N LEU A 167 26.07 8.79 1.86
CA LEU A 167 27.09 9.25 0.94
C LEU A 167 27.02 10.77 0.69
N ASN A 168 25.88 11.43 0.91
CA ASN A 168 25.74 12.89 0.77
C ASN A 168 26.06 13.66 2.07
N GLY A 169 26.13 12.97 3.22
CA GLY A 169 26.39 13.57 4.53
C GLY A 169 27.85 13.56 5.00
N GLY A 170 28.78 12.92 4.27
CA GLY A 170 30.18 12.78 4.67
C GLY A 170 31.13 13.80 4.02
N PRO A 171 32.27 14.14 4.66
CA PRO A 171 33.32 14.96 4.05
C PRO A 171 34.08 14.14 3.01
N GLY A 172 33.64 14.27 1.75
CA GLY A 172 34.21 13.60 0.59
C GLY A 172 33.21 13.74 -0.56
N GLN A 173 33.48 14.66 -1.48
CA GLN A 173 32.63 14.87 -2.66
C GLN A 173 32.39 13.54 -3.37
N GLN A 174 31.15 13.07 -3.41
CA GLN A 174 30.78 12.01 -4.35
C GLN A 174 31.18 12.46 -5.76
N GLY A 175 31.90 11.61 -6.49
CA GLY A 175 32.13 11.82 -7.91
C GLY A 175 30.79 11.93 -8.65
N GLU A 176 30.69 12.85 -9.61
CA GLU A 176 29.45 13.10 -10.36
C GLU A 176 28.87 11.83 -11.01
N ILE A 177 29.72 10.86 -11.35
CA ILE A 177 29.33 9.55 -11.87
C ILE A 177 28.54 8.72 -10.83
N ALA A 178 28.96 8.73 -9.56
CA ALA A 178 28.29 7.97 -8.50
C ALA A 178 26.88 8.53 -8.23
N LYS A 179 26.72 9.86 -8.24
CA LYS A 179 25.41 10.52 -8.14
C LYS A 179 24.48 10.12 -9.28
N TYR A 180 24.99 10.10 -10.51
CA TYR A 180 24.22 9.71 -11.68
C TYR A 180 23.75 8.25 -11.62
N ILE A 181 24.65 7.33 -11.23
CA ILE A 181 24.33 5.91 -11.06
C ILE A 181 23.27 5.72 -9.97
N MET A 182 23.41 6.40 -8.83
CA MET A 182 22.42 6.32 -7.74
C MET A 182 21.04 6.78 -8.20
N LYS A 183 20.97 7.91 -8.93
CA LYS A 183 19.71 8.41 -9.50
C LYS A 183 19.09 7.43 -10.49
N CYS A 184 19.90 6.80 -11.34
CA CYS A 184 19.46 5.77 -12.27
C CYS A 184 18.88 4.55 -11.55
N LEU A 185 19.60 4.00 -10.55
CA LEU A 185 19.14 2.86 -9.76
C LEU A 185 17.83 3.16 -9.01
N LYS A 186 17.74 4.32 -8.36
CA LYS A 186 16.50 4.77 -7.69
C LYS A 186 15.32 4.81 -8.66
N CYS A 187 15.51 5.32 -9.88
CA CYS A 187 14.50 5.35 -10.93
C CYS A 187 14.10 3.93 -11.37
N CYS A 188 15.06 3.07 -11.70
CA CYS A 188 14.82 1.70 -12.14
C CYS A 188 14.03 0.88 -11.11
N PHE A 189 14.42 0.94 -9.84
CA PHE A 189 13.72 0.22 -8.78
C PHE A 189 12.34 0.82 -8.45
N TRP A 190 12.17 2.13 -8.61
CA TRP A 190 10.83 2.75 -8.53
C TRP A 190 9.91 2.24 -9.65
N CYS A 191 10.39 2.21 -10.89
CA CYS A 191 9.66 1.65 -12.04
C CYS A 191 9.34 0.16 -11.83
N LEU A 192 10.32 -0.61 -11.34
CA LEU A 192 10.14 -2.03 -11.04
C LEU A 192 9.07 -2.25 -9.96
N GLU A 193 9.07 -1.48 -8.87
CA GLU A 193 8.03 -1.59 -7.85
C GLU A 193 6.64 -1.29 -8.43
N LYS A 194 6.52 -0.24 -9.25
CA LYS A 194 5.25 0.11 -9.90
C LYS A 194 4.76 -1.01 -10.82
N PHE A 195 5.65 -1.56 -11.63
CA PHE A 195 5.35 -2.68 -12.51
C PHE A 195 4.95 -3.93 -11.74
N LEU A 196 5.69 -4.30 -10.68
CA LEU A 196 5.37 -5.46 -9.86
C LEU A 196 4.06 -5.31 -9.11
N LYS A 197 3.74 -4.10 -8.60
CA LYS A 197 2.44 -3.82 -8.01
C LYS A 197 1.30 -3.99 -9.00
N PHE A 198 1.48 -3.52 -10.24
CA PHE A 198 0.52 -3.72 -11.32
C PHE A 198 0.36 -5.22 -11.65
N LEU A 199 1.47 -5.94 -11.84
CA LEU A 199 1.46 -7.37 -12.15
C LEU A 199 0.78 -8.19 -11.03
N ASN A 200 1.16 -7.95 -9.78
CA ASN A 200 0.61 -8.65 -8.62
C ASN A 200 -0.89 -8.41 -8.47
N LYS A 201 -1.35 -7.16 -8.60
CA LYS A 201 -2.78 -6.83 -8.51
C LYS A 201 -3.60 -7.65 -9.51
N ASN A 202 -3.16 -7.68 -10.76
CA ASN A 202 -3.83 -8.44 -11.83
C ASN A 202 -3.69 -9.95 -11.64
N ALA A 203 -2.56 -10.43 -11.13
CA ALA A 203 -2.39 -11.83 -10.75
C ALA A 203 -3.38 -12.24 -9.64
N TYR A 204 -3.59 -11.40 -8.62
CA TYR A 204 -4.54 -11.68 -7.54
C TYR A 204 -5.98 -11.75 -8.04
N ILE A 205 -6.36 -10.94 -9.04
CA ILE A 205 -7.65 -11.06 -9.71
C ILE A 205 -7.76 -12.44 -10.36
N GLU A 206 -6.78 -12.83 -11.18
CA GLU A 206 -6.77 -14.12 -11.88
C GLU A 206 -6.77 -15.33 -10.91
N ILE A 207 -6.06 -15.22 -9.77
CA ILE A 207 -6.12 -16.22 -8.68
C ILE A 207 -7.53 -16.28 -8.11
N ALA A 208 -8.18 -15.15 -7.87
CA ALA A 208 -9.51 -15.12 -7.29
C ALA A 208 -10.58 -15.72 -8.23
N VAL A 209 -10.38 -15.62 -9.55
CA VAL A 209 -11.27 -16.22 -10.56
C VAL A 209 -11.02 -17.72 -10.73
N TYR A 210 -9.76 -18.14 -10.91
CA TYR A 210 -9.45 -19.53 -11.32
C TYR A 210 -8.77 -20.39 -10.26
N GLY A 211 -8.33 -19.81 -9.15
CA GLY A 211 -7.65 -20.53 -8.08
C GLY A 211 -6.28 -21.12 -8.45
N LYS A 212 -5.63 -20.62 -9.51
CA LYS A 212 -4.27 -21.06 -9.90
C LYS A 212 -3.21 -20.45 -8.99
N ASN A 213 -1.98 -20.97 -9.06
CA ASN A 213 -0.85 -20.41 -8.32
C ASN A 213 -0.39 -19.06 -8.89
N PHE A 214 0.34 -18.29 -8.07
CA PHE A 214 0.77 -16.93 -8.41
C PHE A 214 1.45 -16.79 -9.78
N CYS A 215 2.45 -17.62 -10.08
CA CYS A 215 3.23 -17.46 -11.32
C CYS A 215 2.40 -17.70 -12.57
N VAL A 216 1.53 -18.72 -12.54
CA VAL A 216 0.63 -19.02 -13.67
C VAL A 216 -0.40 -17.91 -13.84
N SER A 217 -1.00 -17.44 -12.74
CA SER A 217 -1.96 -16.35 -12.77
C SER A 217 -1.35 -15.03 -13.24
N ALA A 218 -0.15 -14.68 -12.76
CA ALA A 218 0.58 -13.49 -13.19
C ALA A 218 0.89 -13.54 -14.69
N LYS A 219 1.35 -14.69 -15.19
CA LYS A 219 1.60 -14.91 -16.62
C LYS A 219 0.33 -14.69 -17.44
N ASN A 220 -0.76 -15.36 -17.08
CA ASN A 220 -2.03 -15.28 -17.83
C ASN A 220 -2.58 -13.85 -17.85
N ALA A 221 -2.66 -13.22 -16.67
CA ALA A 221 -3.14 -11.85 -16.54
C ALA A 221 -2.29 -10.87 -17.36
N PHE A 222 -0.95 -10.99 -17.30
CA PHE A 222 -0.05 -10.16 -18.09
C PHE A 222 -0.28 -10.30 -19.60
N PHE A 223 -0.32 -11.53 -20.12
CA PHE A 223 -0.54 -11.76 -21.56
C PHE A 223 -1.92 -11.31 -22.02
N LEU A 224 -2.97 -11.47 -21.19
CA LEU A 224 -4.30 -10.96 -21.47
C LEU A 224 -4.32 -9.42 -21.60
N LEU A 225 -3.69 -8.73 -20.65
CA LEU A 225 -3.61 -7.27 -20.63
C LEU A 225 -2.77 -6.74 -21.78
N MET A 226 -1.63 -7.36 -22.08
CA MET A 226 -0.75 -6.94 -23.17
C MET A 226 -1.41 -7.06 -24.55
N ARG A 227 -2.20 -8.12 -24.79
CA ARG A 227 -2.99 -8.26 -26.03
C ARG A 227 -4.06 -7.18 -26.17
N ASN A 228 -4.51 -6.59 -25.06
CA ASN A 228 -5.55 -5.58 -25.01
C ASN A 228 -5.03 -4.23 -24.49
N ILE A 229 -3.73 -3.93 -24.66
CA ILE A 229 -3.05 -2.83 -23.98
C ILE A 229 -3.71 -1.46 -24.20
N LEU A 230 -4.22 -1.20 -25.41
CA LEU A 230 -4.92 0.05 -25.69
C LEU A 230 -6.17 0.23 -24.83
N ARG A 231 -6.96 -0.84 -24.65
CA ARG A 231 -8.15 -0.81 -23.78
C ARG A 231 -7.76 -0.64 -22.31
N VAL A 232 -6.69 -1.30 -21.89
CA VAL A 232 -6.15 -1.19 -20.51
C VAL A 232 -5.75 0.26 -20.23
N VAL A 233 -4.97 0.87 -21.11
CA VAL A 233 -4.48 2.26 -20.93
C VAL A 233 -5.64 3.25 -20.91
N VAL A 234 -6.60 3.13 -21.83
CA VAL A 234 -7.76 4.03 -21.85
C VAL A 234 -8.58 3.88 -20.57
N LEU A 235 -8.87 2.65 -20.15
CA LEU A 235 -9.64 2.40 -18.94
C LEU A 235 -8.94 2.93 -17.68
N ASP A 236 -7.64 2.69 -17.53
CA ASP A 236 -6.82 3.17 -16.43
C ASP A 236 -6.87 4.71 -16.33
N LYS A 237 -6.62 5.42 -17.45
CA LYS A 237 -6.64 6.89 -17.47
C LYS A 237 -8.00 7.50 -17.21
N VAL A 238 -9.07 6.93 -17.77
CA VAL A 238 -10.43 7.41 -17.55
C VAL A 238 -10.86 7.15 -16.10
N THR A 239 -10.54 5.97 -15.57
CA THR A 239 -10.86 5.59 -14.19
C THR A 239 -10.16 6.49 -13.19
N ASP A 240 -8.84 6.68 -13.33
CA ASP A 240 -8.07 7.56 -12.46
C ASP A 240 -8.63 8.99 -12.46
N PHE A 241 -8.99 9.53 -13.62
CA PHE A 241 -9.57 10.86 -13.74
C PHE A 241 -10.94 10.97 -13.04
N ILE A 242 -11.85 10.02 -13.26
CA ILE A 242 -13.19 10.03 -12.67
C ILE A 242 -13.12 9.89 -11.14
N LEU A 243 -12.32 8.93 -10.65
CA LEU A 243 -12.19 8.70 -9.21
C LEU A 243 -11.51 9.89 -8.52
N PHE A 244 -10.53 10.53 -9.18
CA PHE A 244 -9.89 11.74 -8.68
C PHE A 244 -10.87 12.92 -8.53
N ILE A 245 -11.73 13.16 -9.54
CA ILE A 245 -12.77 14.18 -9.45
C ILE A 245 -13.75 13.88 -8.30
N GLY A 246 -14.16 12.62 -8.16
CA GLY A 246 -15.03 12.20 -7.05
C GLY A 246 -14.40 12.48 -5.69
N GLN A 247 -13.12 12.10 -5.51
CA GLN A 247 -12.38 12.32 -4.28
C GLN A 247 -12.17 13.81 -3.96
N LEU A 248 -11.83 14.61 -4.96
CA LEU A 248 -11.72 16.06 -4.82
C LEU A 248 -13.05 16.70 -4.42
N SER A 249 -14.15 16.27 -5.04
CA SER A 249 -15.47 16.82 -4.79
C SER A 249 -15.93 16.58 -3.35
N ILE A 250 -15.72 15.35 -2.83
CA ILE A 250 -16.03 15.01 -1.43
C ILE A 250 -15.16 15.83 -0.46
N THR A 251 -13.86 15.84 -0.69
CA THR A 251 -12.89 16.55 0.18
C THR A 251 -13.18 18.05 0.21
N PHE A 252 -13.46 18.65 -0.96
CA PHE A 252 -13.79 20.06 -1.09
C PHE A 252 -15.13 20.40 -0.43
N GLY A 253 -16.18 19.61 -0.68
CA GLY A 253 -17.49 19.84 -0.07
C GLY A 253 -17.45 19.79 1.46
N VAL A 254 -16.75 18.80 2.03
CA VAL A 254 -16.56 18.68 3.49
C VAL A 254 -15.68 19.81 4.03
N GLY A 255 -14.64 20.22 3.29
CA GLY A 255 -13.79 21.36 3.65
C GLY A 255 -14.56 22.69 3.70
N VAL A 256 -15.40 22.97 2.70
CA VAL A 256 -16.25 24.17 2.67
C VAL A 256 -17.29 24.13 3.79
N GLY A 257 -17.95 22.99 3.99
CA GLY A 257 -18.95 22.82 5.06
C GLY A 257 -18.34 23.02 6.45
N SER A 258 -17.20 22.40 6.73
CA SER A 258 -16.48 22.57 8.00
C SER A 258 -15.99 24.00 8.22
N PHE A 259 -15.50 24.68 7.16
CA PHE A 259 -15.10 26.08 7.25
C PHE A 259 -16.25 26.99 7.70
N TYR A 260 -17.43 26.88 7.07
CA TYR A 260 -18.59 27.68 7.46
C TYR A 260 -19.13 27.33 8.84
N TRP A 261 -19.03 26.06 9.26
CA TRP A 261 -19.43 25.62 10.59
C TRP A 261 -18.56 26.24 11.68
N PHE A 262 -17.24 26.07 11.60
CA PHE A 262 -16.32 26.56 12.64
C PHE A 262 -16.15 28.07 12.62
N LYS A 263 -16.32 28.74 11.47
CA LYS A 263 -16.33 30.20 11.39
C LYS A 263 -17.49 30.83 12.21
N ARG A 264 -18.60 30.11 12.40
CA ARG A 264 -19.76 30.59 13.18
C ARG A 264 -19.58 30.43 14.69
N GLN A 265 -18.59 29.67 15.17
CA GLN A 265 -18.33 29.51 16.59
C GLN A 265 -17.42 30.61 17.13
N SER A 266 -17.97 31.50 17.95
CA SER A 266 -17.23 32.59 18.61
C SER A 266 -16.20 32.11 19.65
N ASN A 267 -16.31 30.86 20.10
CA ASN A 267 -15.46 30.30 21.16
C ASN A 267 -14.16 29.63 20.63
N LEU A 268 -13.87 29.75 19.34
CA LEU A 268 -12.72 29.13 18.67
C LEU A 268 -11.73 30.18 18.17
N ASN A 269 -10.59 30.31 18.84
CA ASN A 269 -9.51 31.21 18.42
C ASN A 269 -8.84 30.77 17.10
N TYR A 270 -8.77 29.45 16.85
CA TYR A 270 -8.12 28.86 15.67
C TYR A 270 -9.07 27.95 14.90
N TYR A 271 -10.14 28.53 14.33
CA TYR A 271 -11.17 27.78 13.59
C TYR A 271 -10.65 27.03 12.35
N LEU A 272 -9.50 27.42 11.78
CA LEU A 272 -8.90 26.74 10.62
C LEU A 272 -8.23 25.41 10.97
N ALA A 273 -7.72 25.23 12.19
CA ALA A 273 -7.05 24.01 12.60
C ALA A 273 -7.96 22.76 12.49
N PRO A 274 -9.19 22.74 13.05
CA PRO A 274 -10.10 21.60 12.87
C PRO A 274 -10.52 21.42 11.40
N VAL A 275 -10.61 22.48 10.60
CA VAL A 275 -10.90 22.38 9.16
C VAL A 275 -9.80 21.62 8.43
N PHE A 276 -8.52 21.94 8.67
CA PHE A 276 -7.41 21.21 8.06
C PHE A 276 -7.41 19.73 8.45
N ILE A 277 -7.64 19.42 9.72
CA ILE A 277 -7.73 18.04 10.21
C ILE A 277 -8.87 17.29 9.50
N ILE A 278 -10.04 17.92 9.37
CA ILE A 278 -11.21 17.33 8.69
C ILE A 278 -10.94 17.14 7.19
N VAL A 279 -10.31 18.11 6.52
CA VAL A 279 -9.95 18.00 5.10
C VAL A 279 -9.01 16.82 4.88
N ILE A 280 -7.94 16.72 5.68
CA ILE A 280 -6.99 15.59 5.60
C ILE A 280 -7.69 14.27 5.89
N GLY A 281 -8.49 14.20 6.96
CA GLY A 281 -9.25 13.01 7.33
C GLY A 281 -10.23 12.59 6.24
N SER A 282 -10.97 13.54 5.66
CA SER A 282 -11.92 13.28 4.56
C SER A 282 -11.24 12.76 3.31
N TYR A 283 -10.05 13.28 2.98
CA TYR A 283 -9.27 12.81 1.84
C TYR A 283 -8.79 11.36 2.05
N VAL A 284 -8.30 11.03 3.25
CA VAL A 284 -7.86 9.68 3.60
C VAL A 284 -9.03 8.70 3.55
N ILE A 285 -10.16 9.04 4.17
CA ILE A 285 -11.36 8.20 4.18
C ILE A 285 -11.87 8.01 2.75
N SER A 286 -12.01 9.09 1.98
CA SER A 286 -12.46 9.03 0.59
C SER A 286 -11.55 8.15 -0.26
N SER A 287 -10.22 8.25 -0.10
CA SER A 287 -9.24 7.40 -0.78
C SER A 287 -9.46 5.91 -0.48
N ALA A 288 -9.70 5.57 0.79
CA ALA A 288 -9.97 4.19 1.20
C ALA A 288 -11.22 3.63 0.52
N PHE A 289 -12.32 4.40 0.43
CA PHE A 289 -13.53 3.97 -0.27
C PHE A 289 -13.33 3.88 -1.79
N PHE A 290 -12.70 4.87 -2.42
CA PHE A 290 -12.43 4.85 -3.86
C PHE A 290 -11.49 3.72 -4.29
N SER A 291 -10.63 3.24 -3.39
CA SER A 291 -9.80 2.05 -3.65
C SER A 291 -10.64 0.79 -3.95
N VAL A 292 -11.84 0.64 -3.35
CA VAL A 292 -12.76 -0.46 -3.65
C VAL A 292 -13.30 -0.36 -5.06
N TYR A 293 -13.71 0.85 -5.46
CA TYR A 293 -14.22 1.12 -6.80
C TYR A 293 -13.16 0.83 -7.85
N ASN A 294 -11.92 1.29 -7.62
CA ASN A 294 -10.79 0.99 -8.49
C ASN A 294 -10.58 -0.55 -8.60
N MET A 295 -10.61 -1.27 -7.49
CA MET A 295 -10.49 -2.74 -7.51
C MET A 295 -11.67 -3.44 -8.24
N ALA A 296 -12.88 -2.90 -8.11
CA ALA A 296 -14.07 -3.41 -8.80
C ALA A 296 -13.95 -3.24 -10.32
N ILE A 297 -13.54 -2.05 -10.75
CA ILE A 297 -13.34 -1.71 -12.16
C ILE A 297 -12.29 -2.63 -12.78
N ASP A 298 -11.12 -2.78 -12.15
CA ASP A 298 -10.07 -3.65 -12.66
C ASP A 298 -10.50 -5.12 -12.73
N THR A 299 -11.21 -5.60 -11.71
CA THR A 299 -11.69 -6.98 -11.68
C THR A 299 -12.72 -7.24 -12.80
N VAL A 300 -13.71 -6.37 -12.91
CA VAL A 300 -14.75 -6.48 -13.94
C VAL A 300 -14.14 -6.35 -15.34
N PHE A 301 -13.19 -5.45 -15.51
CA PHE A 301 -12.50 -5.27 -16.78
C PHE A 301 -11.68 -6.50 -17.17
N LEU A 302 -10.94 -7.10 -16.23
CA LEU A 302 -10.18 -8.32 -16.49
C LEU A 302 -11.13 -9.48 -16.83
N CYS A 303 -12.21 -9.66 -16.07
CA CYS A 303 -13.24 -10.66 -16.37
C CYS A 303 -13.87 -10.42 -17.75
N PHE A 304 -14.10 -9.16 -18.12
CA PHE A 304 -14.61 -8.78 -19.43
C PHE A 304 -13.66 -9.14 -20.58
N LEU A 305 -12.36 -8.88 -20.42
CA LEU A 305 -11.36 -9.27 -21.43
C LEU A 305 -11.33 -10.79 -21.60
N GLU A 306 -11.44 -11.54 -20.51
CA GLU A 306 -11.51 -13.01 -20.58
C GLU A 306 -12.80 -13.53 -21.21
N ASP A 307 -13.94 -12.93 -20.86
CA ASP A 307 -15.25 -13.26 -21.44
C ASP A 307 -15.21 -13.10 -22.97
N LEU A 308 -14.54 -12.06 -23.47
CA LEU A 308 -14.33 -11.86 -24.90
C LEU A 308 -13.45 -12.92 -25.57
N GLU A 309 -12.45 -13.47 -24.87
CA GLU A 309 -11.54 -14.47 -25.44
C GLU A 309 -12.10 -15.88 -25.36
N ARG A 310 -12.87 -16.18 -24.31
CA ARG A 310 -13.34 -17.54 -24.03
C ARG A 310 -14.72 -17.82 -24.56
N ASN A 311 -15.57 -16.79 -24.67
CA ASN A 311 -16.97 -16.94 -25.06
C ASN A 311 -17.21 -16.35 -26.46
N ASP A 312 -18.12 -16.99 -27.20
CA ASP A 312 -18.47 -16.65 -28.58
C ASP A 312 -19.94 -16.26 -28.75
N GLY A 313 -20.73 -16.31 -27.66
CA GLY A 313 -22.16 -16.05 -27.69
C GLY A 313 -23.02 -17.25 -28.11
N SER A 314 -22.41 -18.43 -28.30
CA SER A 314 -23.13 -19.68 -28.52
C SER A 314 -23.86 -20.15 -27.26
N GLU A 315 -24.75 -21.13 -27.39
CA GLU A 315 -25.42 -21.72 -26.22
C GLU A 315 -24.45 -22.43 -25.27
N GLN A 316 -23.35 -22.96 -25.79
CA GLN A 316 -22.33 -23.65 -25.01
C GLN A 316 -21.38 -22.67 -24.33
N LYS A 317 -21.17 -21.48 -24.92
CA LYS A 317 -20.25 -20.44 -24.45
C LYS A 317 -20.85 -19.03 -24.60
N PRO A 318 -21.92 -18.70 -23.87
CA PRO A 318 -22.54 -17.39 -23.97
C PRO A 318 -21.69 -16.35 -23.23
N TYR A 319 -21.85 -15.08 -23.62
CA TYR A 319 -21.23 -13.97 -22.92
C TYR A 319 -21.93 -13.70 -21.59
N TYR A 320 -21.14 -13.46 -20.54
CA TYR A 320 -21.61 -13.13 -19.19
C TYR A 320 -21.74 -11.63 -18.95
N MET A 321 -21.09 -10.83 -19.80
CA MET A 321 -21.13 -9.37 -19.71
C MET A 321 -22.57 -8.81 -19.79
N SER A 322 -22.77 -7.65 -19.18
CA SER A 322 -24.08 -7.00 -19.12
C SER A 322 -24.70 -6.73 -20.51
N LYS A 323 -26.04 -6.68 -20.57
CA LYS A 323 -26.78 -6.36 -21.81
C LYS A 323 -26.33 -5.03 -22.44
N SER A 324 -26.11 -4.00 -21.62
CA SER A 324 -25.60 -2.71 -22.09
C SER A 324 -24.23 -2.82 -22.72
N LEU A 325 -23.31 -3.59 -22.13
CA LEU A 325 -21.97 -3.78 -22.67
C LEU A 325 -21.97 -4.60 -23.97
N LYS A 326 -22.79 -5.66 -24.03
CA LYS A 326 -23.06 -6.42 -25.26
C LYS A 326 -23.54 -5.52 -26.39
N LYS A 327 -24.52 -4.65 -26.12
CA LYS A 327 -25.06 -3.69 -27.08
C LYS A 327 -23.99 -2.71 -27.60
N ILE A 328 -23.16 -2.15 -26.70
CA ILE A 328 -22.08 -1.22 -27.08
C ILE A 328 -21.04 -1.90 -27.98
N LEU A 329 -20.76 -3.19 -27.75
CA LEU A 329 -19.77 -3.95 -28.52
C LEU A 329 -20.34 -4.68 -29.75
N GLY A 330 -21.64 -4.58 -30.00
CA GLY A 330 -22.30 -5.32 -31.08
C GLY A 330 -22.25 -6.84 -30.89
N LYS A 331 -22.20 -7.32 -29.66
CA LYS A 331 -22.21 -8.76 -29.31
C LYS A 331 -23.61 -9.18 -28.85
N LYS A 332 -24.00 -10.42 -29.14
CA LYS A 332 -25.28 -11.01 -28.70
C LYS A 332 -25.09 -12.46 -28.32
N ASN A 333 -25.89 -12.95 -27.38
CA ASN A 333 -26.01 -14.37 -27.10
C ASN A 333 -27.14 -14.95 -27.97
N LYS A 334 -26.97 -16.17 -28.50
CA LYS A 334 -27.98 -16.78 -29.39
C LYS A 334 -29.37 -16.93 -28.76
N LYS A 335 -29.47 -17.03 -27.42
CA LYS A 335 -30.76 -17.11 -26.71
C LYS A 335 -31.53 -15.79 -26.57
N GLU A 336 -30.92 -14.64 -26.87
CA GLU A 336 -31.58 -13.33 -26.73
C GLU A 336 -32.38 -12.90 -27.97
N SER A 337 -32.53 -13.75 -29.00
CA SER A 337 -33.33 -13.43 -30.19
C SER A 337 -34.84 -13.66 -30.04
N ASP A 338 -35.29 -14.27 -28.95
CA ASP A 338 -36.66 -14.78 -28.84
C ASP A 338 -37.54 -14.01 -27.84
N ASP A 339 -36.99 -12.98 -27.17
CA ASP A 339 -37.72 -12.09 -26.24
C ASP A 339 -37.42 -10.61 -26.58
N ASP A 340 -37.93 -10.14 -27.74
CA ASP A 340 -38.06 -8.70 -28.08
C ASP A 340 -39.37 -8.12 -27.53
#